data_AF-A0A8H2XMX5-F1
#
_entry.id   AF-A0A8H2XMX5-F1
#
_cell.length_a   1.000
_cell.length_b   1.000
_cell.length_c   1.000
_cell.angle_alpha   90.00
_cell.angle_beta   90.00
_cell.angle_gamma   90.00
#
_symmetry.space_group_name_H-M   'P 1'
#
loop_
_entity.id
_entity.type
_entity.pdbx_description
1 polymer ?
#
loop_
_entity_poly.entity_id
_entity_poly.type
_entity_poly.pdbx_seq_one_letter_code
_entity_poly.pdbx_strand_id
1 'polypeptide(L)'
;MVAMIRHNPTFAEFTPSEISATVANAISARPEFIYTDSASGIGAQDDSISSRFSTISIGDSDANEPTDSFTYIPSNPKKAYKQLVEMCVDADLNAMVTLPEDQEVSLTILSPRNHEIINECAMRWRIPQTYRVACFLDVVRYKYEREEVPLDCVPEALQVVDKTISEMALDMWPVPDIDYLSTIYGSLYNILLGMTYHSIREFTKLSPNAIMAFDDTLRIVHALRGRDC
;
A
#
# COMPACT_ATOMS: atom_id res chain seq x y z
N MET A 1 18.29 19.11 27.48
CA MET A 1 18.96 18.57 26.27
C MET A 1 20.29 17.90 26.66
N VAL A 2 20.29 17.03 27.68
CA VAL A 2 21.53 16.41 28.24
C VAL A 2 21.31 14.92 28.61
N ALA A 3 20.23 14.28 28.16
CA ALA A 3 19.90 12.91 28.57
C ALA A 3 19.53 11.95 27.43
N MET A 4 20.11 12.12 26.22
CA MET A 4 20.05 11.11 25.16
C MET A 4 21.33 11.06 24.31
N ILE A 5 22.49 11.35 24.92
CA ILE A 5 23.82 11.21 24.28
C ILE A 5 24.59 10.11 25.03
N ARG A 6 24.08 8.87 24.97
CA ARG A 6 24.80 7.71 25.51
C ARG A 6 24.75 6.47 24.63
N HIS A 7 24.13 6.50 23.44
CA HIS A 7 23.94 5.29 22.62
C HIS A 7 24.31 5.46 21.12
N ASN A 8 25.23 6.37 20.76
CA ASN A 8 26.04 6.30 19.53
C ASN A 8 26.99 7.50 19.41
N PRO A 9 28.34 7.32 19.43
CA PRO A 9 29.28 8.44 19.36
C PRO A 9 29.57 9.00 17.95
N THR A 10 28.92 8.52 16.89
CA THR A 10 29.20 8.97 15.50
C THR A 10 28.32 10.12 14.99
N PHE A 11 27.41 10.66 15.81
CA PHE A 11 26.48 11.72 15.38
C PHE A 11 26.91 13.16 15.74
N ALA A 12 28.13 13.37 16.26
CA ALA A 12 28.56 14.66 16.82
C ALA A 12 29.45 15.52 15.92
N GLU A 13 29.62 15.20 14.64
CA GLU A 13 30.57 15.92 13.75
C GLU A 13 29.98 16.50 12.46
N PHE A 14 28.71 16.91 12.43
CA PHE A 14 28.20 17.68 11.27
C PHE A 14 27.82 19.09 11.66
N THR A 15 28.73 20.02 11.37
CA THR A 15 28.48 21.46 11.44
C THR A 15 27.86 21.94 10.12
N PRO A 16 26.96 22.94 10.15
CA PRO A 16 26.17 23.36 8.99
C PRO A 16 26.95 24.00 7.83
N SER A 17 28.27 24.12 7.94
CA SER A 17 29.13 24.79 6.95
C SER A 17 29.63 23.87 5.83
N GLU A 18 29.55 22.54 5.98
CA GLU A 18 30.07 21.59 4.99
C GLU A 18 29.08 21.26 3.86
N ILE A 19 27.78 21.49 4.09
CA ILE A 19 26.70 21.19 3.13
C ILE A 19 26.78 22.09 1.88
N SER A 20 27.31 23.32 2.02
CA SER A 20 27.48 24.25 0.89
C SER A 20 28.58 23.85 -0.08
N ALA A 21 29.62 23.15 0.37
CA ALA A 21 30.72 22.72 -0.50
C ALA A 21 30.32 21.48 -1.34
N THR A 22 29.49 20.60 -0.80
CA THR A 22 29.01 19.39 -1.49
C THR A 22 28.08 19.73 -2.66
N VAL A 23 27.21 20.75 -2.49
CA VAL A 23 26.31 21.23 -3.56
C VAL A 23 27.08 21.94 -4.67
N ALA A 24 28.12 22.71 -4.33
CA ALA A 24 28.96 23.38 -5.34
C ALA A 24 29.74 22.39 -6.21
N ASN A 25 30.25 21.30 -5.62
CA ASN A 25 30.96 20.26 -6.38
C ASN A 25 30.02 19.41 -7.26
N ALA A 26 28.76 19.21 -6.83
CA ALA A 26 27.77 18.48 -7.62
C ALA A 26 27.33 19.24 -8.90
N ILE A 27 27.42 20.57 -8.92
CA ILE A 27 27.08 21.39 -10.10
C ILE A 27 28.23 21.39 -11.15
N SER A 28 29.48 21.18 -10.72
CA SER A 28 30.67 21.15 -11.58
C SER A 28 30.85 19.80 -12.32
N ALA A 29 30.19 18.73 -11.89
CA ALA A 29 30.35 17.37 -12.43
C ALA A 29 29.28 16.98 -13.47
N ARG A 30 28.80 17.92 -14.28
CA ARG A 30 27.84 17.64 -15.36
C ARG A 30 28.57 17.16 -16.61
N PRO A 31 28.32 15.96 -17.17
CA PRO A 31 28.96 15.52 -18.41
C PRO A 31 28.44 16.31 -19.61
N GLU A 32 29.32 16.77 -20.49
CA GLU A 32 28.98 17.41 -21.76
C GLU A 32 28.29 16.43 -22.72
N PHE A 33 27.23 16.91 -23.37
CA PHE A 33 26.48 16.20 -24.41
C PHE A 33 27.28 16.24 -25.73
N ILE A 34 27.78 15.10 -26.19
CA ILE A 34 28.40 14.98 -27.52
C ILE A 34 27.30 14.63 -28.54
N TYR A 35 26.89 15.63 -29.34
CA TYR A 35 26.18 15.37 -30.60
C TYR A 35 27.15 14.70 -31.58
N THR A 36 26.88 13.45 -31.94
CA THR A 36 27.57 12.77 -33.05
C THR A 36 26.76 12.96 -34.33
N ASP A 37 27.36 13.69 -35.26
CA ASP A 37 26.85 13.98 -36.60
C ASP A 37 26.94 12.72 -37.48
N SER A 38 25.92 12.50 -38.29
CA SER A 38 25.69 11.29 -39.06
C SER A 38 26.45 11.28 -40.39
N ALA A 39 27.19 10.20 -40.67
CA ALA A 39 27.55 9.84 -42.04
C ALA A 39 27.69 8.31 -42.23
N SER A 40 26.77 7.76 -43.02
CA SER A 40 26.93 6.63 -43.96
C SER A 40 27.09 5.19 -43.41
N GLY A 41 26.06 4.37 -43.69
CA GLY A 41 26.27 3.10 -44.40
C GLY A 41 26.07 1.77 -43.66
N ILE A 42 24.97 1.08 -44.02
CA ILE A 42 24.83 -0.38 -44.21
C ILE A 42 24.93 -1.28 -42.95
N GLY A 43 23.75 -1.79 -42.54
CA GLY A 43 23.58 -3.22 -42.28
C GLY A 43 23.77 -3.76 -40.86
N ALA A 44 22.66 -4.28 -40.34
CA ALA A 44 22.55 -5.43 -39.44
C ALA A 44 22.72 -5.24 -37.92
N GLN A 45 21.62 -5.65 -37.26
CA GLN A 45 21.49 -6.26 -35.94
C GLN A 45 21.21 -5.34 -34.74
N ASP A 46 19.91 -5.33 -34.44
CA ASP A 46 19.23 -4.94 -33.23
C ASP A 46 19.67 -5.88 -32.09
N ASP A 47 20.61 -5.43 -31.25
CA ASP A 47 21.05 -6.17 -30.07
C ASP A 47 20.39 -5.55 -28.83
N SER A 48 19.28 -6.16 -28.42
CA SER A 48 18.49 -5.72 -27.28
C SER A 48 19.30 -5.87 -25.98
N ILE A 49 19.57 -4.74 -25.32
CA ILE A 49 20.41 -4.56 -24.11
C ILE A 49 19.90 -5.31 -22.85
N SER A 50 18.84 -6.12 -22.96
CA SER A 50 18.17 -6.73 -21.80
C SER A 50 18.82 -8.02 -21.25
N SER A 51 19.97 -8.48 -21.76
CA SER A 51 20.57 -9.76 -21.39
C SER A 51 21.89 -9.68 -20.61
N ARG A 52 22.31 -8.52 -20.11
CA ARG A 52 23.45 -8.41 -19.18
C ARG A 52 23.07 -8.84 -17.76
N PHE A 53 22.56 -10.07 -17.64
CA PHE A 53 22.37 -10.74 -16.37
C PHE A 53 23.75 -11.07 -15.81
N SER A 54 24.21 -10.22 -14.89
CA SER A 54 25.14 -10.51 -13.79
C SER A 54 26.00 -11.78 -13.93
N THR A 55 27.11 -11.68 -14.66
CA THR A 55 28.28 -12.52 -14.37
C THR A 55 28.92 -11.99 -13.09
N ILE A 56 28.64 -12.65 -11.97
CA ILE A 56 29.42 -12.53 -10.74
C ILE A 56 30.85 -12.96 -11.06
N SER A 57 31.76 -11.99 -11.12
CA SER A 57 33.20 -12.25 -11.16
C SER A 57 33.67 -12.46 -9.73
N ILE A 58 33.86 -13.72 -9.31
CA ILE A 58 34.56 -14.04 -8.06
C ILE A 58 36.04 -13.80 -8.34
N GLY A 59 36.45 -12.54 -8.21
CA GLY A 59 37.84 -12.10 -8.24
C GLY A 59 38.25 -11.66 -6.84
N ASP A 60 39.06 -12.49 -6.20
CA ASP A 60 39.81 -12.20 -4.99
C ASP A 60 40.67 -10.94 -5.18
N SER A 61 40.37 -9.84 -4.46
CA SER A 61 41.30 -8.75 -4.15
C SER A 61 40.67 -7.73 -3.19
N ASP A 62 41.31 -7.61 -2.03
CA ASP A 62 41.35 -6.45 -1.11
C ASP A 62 40.03 -5.95 -0.48
N ALA A 63 39.82 -6.36 0.78
CA ALA A 63 38.75 -5.91 1.65
C ALA A 63 38.98 -4.45 2.09
N ASN A 64 38.51 -3.46 1.31
CA ASN A 64 38.14 -2.13 1.81
C ASN A 64 37.45 -1.19 0.79
N GLU A 65 36.96 -1.68 -0.34
CA GLU A 65 36.01 -0.88 -1.14
C GLU A 65 34.60 -1.01 -0.54
N PRO A 66 33.84 0.09 -0.37
CA PRO A 66 32.43 -0.01 -0.03
C PRO A 66 31.79 -0.81 -1.16
N THR A 67 31.34 -2.03 -0.86
CA THR A 67 30.60 -2.84 -1.82
C THR A 67 29.47 -1.97 -2.34
N ASP A 68 29.57 -1.55 -3.60
CA ASP A 68 28.61 -0.65 -4.23
C ASP A 68 27.22 -1.23 -3.98
N SER A 69 26.41 -0.56 -3.15
CA SER A 69 25.24 -1.18 -2.53
C SER A 69 24.17 -1.43 -3.61
N PHE A 70 24.19 -2.63 -4.18
CA PHE A 70 23.29 -3.00 -5.25
C PHE A 70 21.86 -3.10 -4.71
N THR A 71 20.96 -2.25 -5.22
CA THR A 71 19.52 -2.35 -4.94
C THR A 71 18.83 -3.05 -6.10
N TYR A 72 18.32 -4.25 -5.85
CA TYR A 72 17.49 -4.96 -6.81
C TYR A 72 16.16 -4.23 -7.03
N ILE A 73 15.84 -3.91 -8.28
CA ILE A 73 14.58 -3.33 -8.72
C ILE A 73 13.93 -4.32 -9.70
N PRO A 74 12.71 -4.81 -9.42
CA PRO A 74 12.00 -5.70 -10.33
C PRO A 74 11.72 -5.06 -11.69
N SER A 75 11.64 -5.87 -12.76
CA SER A 75 11.31 -5.38 -14.11
C SER A 75 9.95 -4.66 -14.19
N ASN A 76 8.99 -5.04 -13.34
CA ASN A 76 7.74 -4.32 -13.16
C ASN A 76 7.51 -4.05 -11.66
N PRO A 77 7.96 -2.88 -11.15
CA PRO A 77 7.98 -2.61 -9.71
C PRO A 77 6.57 -2.46 -9.13
N LYS A 78 5.61 -1.88 -9.87
CA LYS A 78 4.21 -1.76 -9.43
C LYS A 78 3.55 -3.13 -9.27
N LYS A 79 3.72 -4.02 -10.25
CA LYS A 79 3.18 -5.40 -10.18
C LYS A 79 3.81 -6.21 -9.06
N ALA A 80 5.14 -6.13 -8.91
CA ALA A 80 5.85 -6.80 -7.83
C ALA A 80 5.44 -6.26 -6.45
N TYR A 81 5.23 -4.95 -6.33
CA TYR A 81 4.73 -4.31 -5.11
C TYR A 81 3.34 -4.82 -4.75
N LYS A 82 2.42 -4.88 -5.71
CA LYS A 82 1.08 -5.44 -5.46
C LYS A 82 1.16 -6.86 -4.94
N GLN A 83 1.93 -7.72 -5.59
CA GLN A 83 2.12 -9.11 -5.14
C GLN A 83 2.73 -9.19 -3.73
N LEU A 84 3.67 -8.29 -3.39
CA LEU A 84 4.23 -8.20 -2.05
C LEU A 84 3.16 -7.84 -1.01
N VAL A 85 2.31 -6.85 -1.30
CA VAL A 85 1.20 -6.47 -0.41
C VAL A 85 0.25 -7.64 -0.21
N GLU A 86 -0.11 -8.35 -1.29
CA GLU A 86 -0.96 -9.55 -1.21
C GLU A 86 -0.35 -10.63 -0.30
N MET A 87 0.93 -10.95 -0.48
CA MET A 87 1.63 -11.93 0.36
C MET A 87 1.71 -11.52 1.83
N CYS A 88 1.91 -10.23 2.12
CA CYS A 88 1.92 -9.70 3.47
C CYS A 88 0.54 -9.81 4.14
N VAL A 89 -0.53 -9.44 3.43
CA VAL A 89 -1.91 -9.60 3.93
C VAL A 89 -2.22 -11.07 4.16
N ASP A 90 -1.85 -11.96 3.24
CA ASP A 90 -2.00 -13.41 3.41
C ASP A 90 -1.26 -13.94 4.63
N ALA A 91 -0.04 -13.49 4.86
CA ALA A 91 0.74 -13.91 6.03
C ALA A 91 0.07 -13.48 7.35
N ASP A 92 -0.47 -12.25 7.40
CA ASP A 92 -1.17 -11.75 8.59
C ASP A 92 -2.49 -12.51 8.82
N LEU A 93 -3.29 -12.75 7.78
CA LEU A 93 -4.52 -13.54 7.89
C LEU A 93 -4.26 -14.98 8.35
N ASN A 94 -3.23 -15.64 7.81
CA ASN A 94 -2.85 -16.99 8.22
C ASN A 94 -2.36 -17.04 9.68
N ALA A 95 -1.68 -15.99 10.13
CA ALA A 95 -1.26 -15.88 11.53
C ALA A 95 -2.47 -15.75 12.47
N MET A 96 -3.51 -15.02 12.04
CA MET A 96 -4.75 -14.85 12.81
C MET A 96 -5.52 -16.16 13.01
N VAL A 97 -5.55 -17.05 12.01
CA VAL A 97 -6.21 -18.36 12.12
C VAL A 97 -5.62 -19.24 13.22
N THR A 98 -4.35 -19.01 13.60
CA THR A 98 -3.65 -19.81 14.61
C THR A 98 -3.84 -19.25 16.04
N LEU A 99 -4.47 -18.08 16.18
CA LEU A 99 -4.67 -17.44 17.48
C LEU A 99 -5.82 -18.09 18.27
N PRO A 100 -5.74 -18.13 19.61
CA PRO A 100 -6.86 -18.54 20.46
C PRO A 100 -8.07 -17.59 20.31
N GLU A 101 -9.29 -18.13 20.38
CA GLU A 101 -10.55 -17.38 20.21
C GLU A 101 -10.73 -16.21 21.20
N ASP A 102 -10.05 -16.25 22.36
CA ASP A 102 -10.14 -15.23 23.40
C ASP A 102 -9.28 -13.97 23.12
N GLN A 103 -8.50 -13.96 22.05
CA GLN A 103 -7.61 -12.85 21.73
C GLN A 103 -8.29 -11.86 20.78
N GLU A 104 -8.55 -10.64 21.26
CA GLU A 104 -9.02 -9.54 20.41
C GLU A 104 -8.02 -9.27 19.28
N VAL A 105 -8.51 -9.37 18.04
CA VAL A 105 -7.71 -9.06 16.86
C VAL A 105 -7.96 -7.61 16.45
N SER A 106 -6.87 -6.85 16.29
CA SER A 106 -6.97 -5.49 15.75
C SER A 106 -7.56 -5.53 14.35
N LEU A 107 -8.51 -4.64 14.07
CA LEU A 107 -9.02 -4.39 12.71
C LEU A 107 -7.96 -3.81 11.77
N THR A 108 -6.75 -3.53 12.27
CA THR A 108 -5.60 -3.16 11.44
C THR A 108 -5.16 -4.38 10.64
N ILE A 109 -5.50 -4.39 9.35
CA ILE A 109 -5.32 -5.52 8.43
C ILE A 109 -3.84 -5.96 8.28
N LEU A 110 -2.88 -5.08 8.58
CA LEU A 110 -1.45 -5.34 8.44
C LEU A 110 -0.71 -5.27 9.77
N SER A 111 0.11 -6.27 10.05
CA SER A 111 1.03 -6.24 11.19
C SER A 111 2.13 -5.19 10.99
N PRO A 112 2.69 -4.61 12.08
CA PRO A 112 3.77 -3.60 11.97
C PRO A 112 4.98 -4.09 11.18
N ARG A 113 5.34 -5.37 11.36
CA ARG A 113 6.45 -6.01 10.66
C ARG A 113 6.24 -6.05 9.14
N ASN A 114 5.05 -6.44 8.70
CA ASN A 114 4.73 -6.48 7.28
C ASN A 114 4.63 -5.08 6.68
N HIS A 115 4.14 -4.12 7.46
CA HIS A 115 4.11 -2.72 7.05
C HIS A 115 5.52 -2.16 6.80
N GLU A 116 6.49 -2.46 7.67
CA GLU A 116 7.89 -2.06 7.50
C GLU A 116 8.49 -2.63 6.21
N ILE A 117 8.28 -3.93 5.94
CA ILE A 117 8.77 -4.59 4.72
C ILE A 117 8.19 -3.93 3.48
N ILE A 118 6.87 -3.71 3.45
CA ILE A 118 6.18 -3.03 2.35
C ILE A 118 6.75 -1.63 2.13
N ASN A 119 7.02 -0.89 3.20
CA ASN A 119 7.57 0.47 3.11
C ASN A 119 9.01 0.50 2.58
N GLU A 120 9.88 -0.38 3.09
CA GLU A 120 11.27 -0.47 2.65
C GLU A 120 11.38 -0.87 1.16
N CYS A 121 10.51 -1.77 0.70
CA CYS A 121 10.41 -2.15 -0.71
C CYS A 121 9.84 -1.00 -1.55
N ALA A 122 8.79 -0.31 -1.08
CA ALA A 122 8.20 0.82 -1.78
C ALA A 122 9.24 1.93 -2.06
N MET A 123 10.05 2.27 -1.04
CA MET A 123 11.08 3.29 -1.16
C MET A 123 12.17 2.89 -2.17
N ARG A 124 12.68 1.66 -2.10
CA ARG A 124 13.73 1.15 -3.00
C ARG A 124 13.24 0.98 -4.45
N TRP A 125 12.00 0.56 -4.62
CA TRP A 125 11.38 0.39 -5.94
C TRP A 125 10.71 1.66 -6.46
N ARG A 126 10.80 2.77 -5.72
CA ARG A 126 10.28 4.10 -6.08
C ARG A 126 8.78 4.08 -6.38
N ILE A 127 8.02 3.37 -5.56
CA ILE A 127 6.56 3.26 -5.70
C ILE A 127 5.90 4.53 -5.15
N PRO A 128 5.14 5.30 -5.96
CA PRO A 128 4.47 6.50 -5.50
C PRO A 128 3.45 6.23 -4.39
N GLN A 129 3.32 7.13 -3.41
CA GLN A 129 2.36 7.00 -2.31
C GLN A 129 0.92 6.81 -2.79
N THR A 130 0.52 7.52 -3.85
CA THR A 130 -0.77 7.42 -4.53
C THR A 130 -1.07 6.00 -4.97
N TYR A 131 -0.11 5.36 -5.65
CA TYR A 131 -0.24 3.96 -6.06
C TYR A 131 -0.26 3.02 -4.85
N ARG A 132 0.56 3.28 -3.82
CA ARG A 132 0.63 2.42 -2.62
C ARG A 132 -0.74 2.31 -1.93
N VAL A 133 -1.41 3.44 -1.69
CA VAL A 133 -2.70 3.44 -0.99
C VAL A 133 -3.83 2.89 -1.85
N ALA A 134 -3.85 3.18 -3.15
CA ALA A 134 -4.80 2.58 -4.08
C ALA A 134 -4.58 1.05 -4.19
N CYS A 135 -3.33 0.61 -4.24
CA CYS A 135 -2.99 -0.81 -4.27
C CYS A 135 -3.43 -1.53 -3.00
N PHE A 136 -3.25 -0.92 -1.83
CA PHE A 136 -3.72 -1.49 -0.57
C PHE A 136 -5.25 -1.65 -0.57
N LEU A 137 -5.99 -0.61 -0.98
CA LEU A 137 -7.46 -0.68 -1.10
C LEU A 137 -7.91 -1.76 -2.10
N ASP A 138 -7.22 -1.93 -3.23
CA ASP A 138 -7.49 -2.99 -4.20
C ASP A 138 -7.34 -4.38 -3.57
N VAL A 139 -6.30 -4.57 -2.75
CA VAL A 139 -6.05 -5.83 -2.04
C VAL A 139 -7.19 -6.11 -1.05
N VAL A 140 -7.52 -5.13 -0.22
CA VAL A 140 -8.63 -5.24 0.74
C VAL A 140 -9.95 -5.53 0.03
N ARG A 141 -10.24 -4.86 -1.09
CA ARG A 141 -11.46 -5.11 -1.88
C ARG A 141 -11.56 -6.58 -2.31
N TYR A 142 -10.55 -7.13 -2.98
CA TYR A 142 -10.70 -8.50 -3.50
C TYR A 142 -10.68 -9.54 -2.37
N LYS A 143 -9.96 -9.26 -1.27
CA LYS A 143 -10.03 -10.09 -0.05
C LYS A 143 -11.43 -10.10 0.53
N TYR A 144 -12.09 -8.94 0.56
CA TYR A 144 -13.46 -8.82 0.99
C TYR A 144 -14.43 -9.58 0.07
N GLU A 145 -14.28 -9.42 -1.25
CA GLU A 145 -15.08 -10.13 -2.26
C GLU A 145 -14.98 -11.66 -2.14
N ARG A 146 -13.85 -12.17 -1.64
CA ARG A 146 -13.59 -13.59 -1.39
C ARG A 146 -13.97 -14.05 0.01
N GLU A 147 -14.61 -13.20 0.82
CA GLU A 147 -14.98 -13.47 2.21
C GLU A 147 -13.77 -13.78 3.12
N GLU A 148 -12.56 -13.32 2.74
CA GLU A 148 -11.32 -13.54 3.51
C GLU A 148 -11.11 -12.47 4.59
N VAL A 149 -11.75 -11.31 4.46
CA VAL A 149 -11.76 -10.22 5.46
C VAL A 149 -13.18 -9.73 5.71
N PRO A 150 -13.51 -9.28 6.94
CA PRO A 150 -14.82 -8.72 7.25
C PRO A 150 -15.07 -7.41 6.50
N LEU A 151 -16.35 -7.02 6.40
CA LEU A 151 -16.75 -5.76 5.78
C LEU A 151 -16.11 -4.55 6.46
N ASP A 152 -15.91 -4.62 7.78
CA ASP A 152 -15.36 -3.53 8.58
C ASP A 152 -14.04 -3.03 8.01
N CYS A 153 -13.17 -3.95 7.54
CA CYS A 153 -11.86 -3.69 6.90
C CYS A 153 -11.88 -2.71 5.72
N VAL A 154 -13.00 -2.62 4.99
CA VAL A 154 -13.12 -1.78 3.79
C VAL A 154 -13.10 -0.29 4.17
N PRO A 155 -13.95 0.20 5.10
CA PRO A 155 -13.84 1.52 5.72
C PRO A 155 -12.44 1.93 6.19
N GLU A 156 -11.67 1.09 6.89
CA GLU A 156 -10.33 1.53 7.34
C GLU A 156 -9.38 1.70 6.16
N ALA A 157 -9.46 0.83 5.14
CA ALA A 157 -8.67 1.00 3.93
C ALA A 157 -9.05 2.29 3.16
N LEU A 158 -10.34 2.62 3.11
CA LEU A 158 -10.83 3.88 2.53
C LEU A 158 -10.29 5.10 3.28
N GLN A 159 -10.25 5.05 4.62
CA GLN A 159 -9.71 6.15 5.44
C GLN A 159 -8.23 6.44 5.13
N VAL A 160 -7.43 5.41 4.80
CA VAL A 160 -6.02 5.59 4.38
C VAL A 160 -5.93 6.37 3.07
N VAL A 161 -6.84 6.10 2.12
CA VAL A 161 -6.94 6.83 0.86
C VAL A 161 -7.39 8.27 1.10
N ASP A 162 -8.45 8.48 1.88
CA ASP A 162 -8.97 9.81 2.21
C ASP A 162 -7.92 10.70 2.91
N LYS A 163 -7.14 10.11 3.82
CA LYS A 163 -6.01 10.79 4.45
C LYS A 163 -4.98 11.24 3.41
N THR A 164 -4.65 10.37 2.46
CA THR A 164 -3.68 10.69 1.41
C THR A 164 -4.20 11.78 0.47
N ILE A 165 -5.50 11.76 0.13
CA ILE A 165 -6.16 12.80 -0.66
C ILE A 165 -6.14 14.14 0.10
N SER A 166 -6.27 14.11 1.42
CA SER A 166 -6.21 15.31 2.27
C SER A 166 -4.81 15.90 2.34
N GLU A 167 -3.76 15.07 2.30
CA GLU A 167 -2.35 15.49 2.28
C GLU A 167 -1.89 15.98 0.89
N MET A 168 -2.42 15.36 -0.17
CA MET A 168 -2.15 15.73 -1.55
C MET A 168 -3.43 15.61 -2.36
N ALA A 169 -3.93 16.76 -2.83
CA ALA A 169 -5.17 16.83 -3.59
C ALA A 169 -5.15 15.91 -4.82
N LEU A 170 -6.31 15.32 -5.14
CA LEU A 170 -6.45 14.27 -6.15
C LEU A 170 -6.01 14.71 -7.56
N ASP A 171 -6.15 16.00 -7.89
CA ASP A 171 -5.71 16.59 -9.15
C ASP A 171 -4.19 16.60 -9.34
N MET A 172 -3.44 16.51 -8.24
CA MET A 172 -1.99 16.38 -8.23
C MET A 172 -1.51 14.93 -8.34
N TRP A 173 -2.43 13.96 -8.32
CA TRP A 173 -2.06 12.55 -8.44
C TRP A 173 -1.72 12.21 -9.89
N PRO A 174 -0.82 11.23 -10.13
CA PRO A 174 -0.61 10.70 -11.47
C PRO A 174 -1.90 10.15 -12.07
N VAL A 175 -2.26 10.57 -13.29
CA VAL A 175 -3.48 10.11 -13.99
C VAL A 175 -3.67 8.58 -13.95
N PRO A 176 -2.63 7.75 -14.19
CA PRO A 176 -2.79 6.30 -14.10
C PRO A 176 -3.20 5.78 -12.72
N ASP A 177 -2.81 6.48 -11.65
CA ASP A 177 -3.19 6.10 -10.28
C ASP A 177 -4.64 6.53 -9.97
N ILE A 178 -5.09 7.64 -10.55
CA ILE A 178 -6.50 8.09 -10.48
C ILE A 178 -7.41 7.10 -11.23
N ASP A 179 -7.03 6.68 -12.44
CA ASP A 179 -7.78 5.69 -13.22
C ASP A 179 -7.86 4.34 -12.49
N TYR A 180 -6.75 3.94 -11.87
CA TYR A 180 -6.69 2.74 -11.05
C TYR A 180 -7.60 2.83 -9.82
N LEU A 181 -7.53 3.93 -9.07
CA LEU A 181 -8.42 4.18 -7.93
C LEU A 181 -9.90 4.20 -8.33
N SER A 182 -10.22 4.83 -9.46
CA SER A 182 -11.58 4.90 -10.00
C SER A 182 -12.13 3.51 -10.33
N THR A 183 -11.29 2.64 -10.89
CA THR A 183 -11.65 1.24 -11.17
C THR A 183 -11.97 0.49 -9.87
N ILE A 184 -11.17 0.70 -8.82
CA ILE A 184 -11.36 0.08 -7.52
C ILE A 184 -12.67 0.56 -6.87
N TYR A 185 -12.93 1.87 -6.87
CA TYR A 185 -14.19 2.43 -6.37
C TYR A 185 -15.41 1.93 -7.13
N GLY A 186 -15.34 1.85 -8.46
CA GLY A 186 -16.43 1.28 -9.27
C GLY A 186 -16.73 -0.18 -8.88
N SER A 187 -15.68 -0.98 -8.64
CA SER A 187 -15.84 -2.36 -8.19
C SER A 187 -16.45 -2.45 -6.78
N LEU A 188 -15.95 -1.65 -5.83
CA LEU A 188 -16.51 -1.59 -4.47
C LEU A 188 -17.97 -1.18 -4.48
N TYR A 189 -18.33 -0.16 -5.28
CA TYR A 189 -19.70 0.30 -5.42
C TYR A 189 -20.64 -0.83 -5.87
N ASN A 190 -20.24 -1.59 -6.90
CA ASN A 190 -21.04 -2.71 -7.40
C ASN A 190 -21.21 -3.82 -6.35
N ILE A 191 -20.16 -4.15 -5.60
CA ILE A 191 -20.20 -5.15 -4.53
C ILE A 191 -21.19 -4.69 -3.44
N LEU A 192 -21.03 -3.48 -2.91
CA LEU A 192 -21.87 -2.94 -1.84
C LEU A 192 -23.34 -2.75 -2.26
N LEU A 193 -23.58 -2.36 -3.51
CA LEU A 193 -24.92 -2.27 -4.07
C LEU A 193 -25.57 -3.65 -4.16
N GLY A 194 -24.82 -4.66 -4.60
CA GLY A 194 -25.26 -6.05 -4.61
C GLY A 194 -25.65 -6.55 -3.23
N MET A 195 -24.81 -6.30 -2.21
CA MET A 195 -25.12 -6.65 -0.83
C MET A 195 -26.40 -5.99 -0.34
N THR A 196 -26.54 -4.68 -0.58
CA THR A 196 -27.73 -3.93 -0.18
C THR A 196 -28.99 -4.50 -0.82
N TYR A 197 -28.91 -4.83 -2.11
CA TYR A 197 -30.00 -5.49 -2.83
C TYR A 197 -30.36 -6.85 -2.21
N HIS A 198 -29.35 -7.68 -1.88
CA HIS A 198 -29.56 -8.96 -1.21
C HIS A 198 -30.22 -8.79 0.16
N SER A 199 -29.73 -7.87 1.01
CA SER A 199 -30.30 -7.59 2.33
C SER A 199 -31.74 -7.09 2.25
N ILE A 200 -32.05 -6.18 1.32
CA ILE A 200 -33.42 -5.70 1.11
C ILE A 200 -34.32 -6.86 0.64
N ARG A 201 -33.84 -7.70 -0.28
CA ARG A 201 -34.61 -8.85 -0.77
C ARG A 201 -34.91 -9.85 0.35
N GLU A 202 -33.95 -10.11 1.23
CA GLU A 202 -34.18 -10.95 2.40
C GLU A 202 -35.19 -10.33 3.35
N PHE A 203 -35.09 -9.02 3.59
CA PHE A 203 -36.06 -8.29 4.41
C PHE A 203 -37.48 -8.42 3.85
N THR A 204 -37.67 -8.34 2.53
CA THR A 204 -39.00 -8.51 1.91
C THR A 204 -39.58 -9.92 2.03
N LYS A 205 -38.78 -10.93 2.37
CA LYS A 205 -39.26 -12.31 2.60
C LYS A 205 -39.77 -12.53 4.03
N LEU A 206 -39.63 -11.57 4.95
CA LEU A 206 -40.18 -11.71 6.29
C LEU A 206 -41.70 -11.90 6.20
N SER A 207 -42.20 -12.94 6.88
CA SER A 207 -43.63 -13.22 6.87
C SER A 207 -44.39 -12.10 7.58
N PRO A 208 -45.59 -11.71 7.10
CA PRO A 208 -46.42 -10.72 7.77
C PRO A 208 -46.68 -11.05 9.25
N ASN A 209 -46.74 -12.34 9.58
CA ASN A 209 -46.93 -12.82 10.95
C ASN A 209 -45.76 -12.47 11.88
N ALA A 210 -44.52 -12.55 11.40
CA ALA A 210 -43.35 -12.16 12.18
C ALA A 210 -43.38 -10.65 12.47
N ILE A 211 -43.77 -9.84 11.48
CA ILE A 211 -43.87 -8.38 11.61
C ILE A 211 -44.98 -8.01 12.62
N MET A 212 -46.14 -8.68 12.55
CA MET A 212 -47.24 -8.46 13.50
C MET A 212 -46.85 -8.81 14.94
N ALA A 213 -46.11 -9.89 15.15
CA ALA A 213 -45.63 -10.25 16.49
C ALA A 213 -44.70 -9.16 17.09
N PHE A 214 -43.86 -8.53 16.26
CA PHE A 214 -43.05 -7.38 16.69
C PHE A 214 -43.93 -6.16 17.01
N ASP A 215 -44.92 -5.83 16.19
CA ASP A 215 -45.85 -4.72 16.44
C ASP A 215 -46.61 -4.91 17.75
N ASP A 216 -47.15 -6.11 18.01
CA ASP A 216 -47.85 -6.45 19.25
C ASP A 216 -46.95 -6.26 20.47
N THR A 217 -45.71 -6.72 20.39
CA THR A 217 -44.74 -6.59 21.49
C THR A 217 -44.38 -5.11 21.73
N LEU A 218 -44.15 -4.34 20.67
CA LEU A 218 -43.86 -2.89 20.77
C LEU A 218 -45.04 -2.12 21.36
N ARG A 219 -46.29 -2.47 21.00
CA ARG A 219 -47.50 -1.88 21.60
C ARG A 219 -47.61 -2.19 23.08
N ILE A 220 -47.33 -3.42 23.49
CA ILE A 220 -47.34 -3.81 24.91
C ILE A 220 -46.31 -3.00 25.70
N VAL A 221 -45.08 -2.88 25.19
CA VAL A 221 -44.01 -2.10 25.83
C VAL A 221 -44.38 -0.62 25.91
N HIS A 222 -44.93 -0.04 24.84
CA HIS A 222 -45.40 1.35 24.84
C HIS A 222 -46.54 1.58 25.86
N ALA A 223 -47.49 0.64 25.94
CA ALA A 223 -48.61 0.70 26.89
C ALA A 223 -48.19 0.48 28.35
N LEU A 224 -47.07 -0.19 28.62
CA LEU A 224 -46.49 -0.28 29.96
C LEU A 224 -45.82 1.04 30.34
N ARG A 225 -45.06 1.64 29.43
CA ARG A 225 -44.39 2.93 29.64
C ARG A 225 -45.36 4.09 29.90
N GLY A 226 -46.57 4.05 29.34
CA GLY A 226 -47.61 5.06 29.59
C GLY A 226 -48.39 4.91 30.91
N ARG A 227 -48.16 3.83 31.67
CA ARG A 227 -48.84 3.57 32.96
C ARG A 227 -48.01 3.95 34.19
N ASP A 228 -46.74 4.32 34.00
CA ASP A 228 -45.82 4.72 35.07
C ASP A 228 -45.74 6.26 35.27
N CYS A 229 -46.78 7.01 34.87
CA CYS A 229 -46.97 8.44 35.13
C CYS A 229 -48.38 8.68 35.70
#